data_AF-A0A9E5ZRW3-F1
#
_entry.id   AF-A0A9E5ZRW3-F1
#
_cell.length_a   1.000
_cell.length_b   1.000
_cell.length_c   1.000
_cell.angle_alpha   90.00
_cell.angle_beta   90.00
_cell.angle_gamma   90.00
#
_symmetry.space_group_name_H-M   'P 1'
#
loop_
_entity.id
_entity.type
_entity.pdbx_description
1 polymer ?
#
loop_
_entity_poly.entity_id
_entity_poly.type
_entity_poly.pdbx_seq_one_letter_code
_entity_poly.pdbx_strand_id
1 'polypeptide(L)'
;MSELEKNNFLNDLFNKSAELPIVTIKNNVYTNHLLGISFEIPENWYIVSIQRFQQEGRKQKFNNQYENIKHELIELFDSPIIVLTKLDIDNDEYDGLVSPTINFSVDLKENEYEEMKLFEYANEIDIEEDECLLKKFKINKKGDVFEKDNSEFILFDSEYLFEHDELEEAVMVEFSVLNADYNDFFLDFSMTQCKLQGQDTEEEFNSFINSIKLNI
;
A
#
# COMPACT_ATOMS: atom_id res chain seq x y z
N MET A 1 16.81 5.86 9.57
CA MET A 1 16.35 7.27 9.64
C MET A 1 15.77 7.57 11.02
N SER A 2 16.21 8.65 11.66
CA SER A 2 15.70 9.14 12.96
C SER A 2 14.29 9.73 12.85
N GLU A 3 13.59 9.87 13.98
CA GLU A 3 12.23 10.47 14.03
C GLU A 3 12.18 11.90 13.48
N LEU A 4 13.20 12.71 13.76
CA LEU A 4 13.33 14.06 13.22
C LEU A 4 13.50 14.06 11.70
N GLU A 5 14.30 13.13 11.16
CA GLU A 5 14.51 13.00 9.71
C GLU A 5 13.25 12.50 9.00
N LYS A 6 12.50 11.55 9.61
CA LYS A 6 11.19 11.09 9.10
C LYS A 6 10.19 12.24 9.02
N ASN A 7 10.11 13.06 10.08
CA ASN A 7 9.23 14.22 10.12
C ASN A 7 9.61 15.29 9.11
N ASN A 8 10.91 15.61 8.96
CA ASN A 8 11.36 16.58 7.97
C ASN A 8 11.08 16.10 6.54
N PHE A 9 11.39 14.84 6.24
CA PHE A 9 11.13 14.23 4.93
C PHE A 9 9.65 14.30 4.53
N LEU A 10 8.73 13.96 5.44
CA LEU A 10 7.29 13.99 5.16
C LEU A 10 6.77 15.42 5.03
N ASN A 11 7.26 16.35 5.86
CA ASN A 11 6.88 17.75 5.75
C ASN A 11 7.38 18.37 4.45
N ASP A 12 8.57 18.01 3.96
CA ASP A 12 9.05 18.46 2.65
C ASP A 12 8.23 17.88 1.48
N LEU A 13 7.66 16.68 1.65
CA LEU A 13 6.79 16.03 0.66
C LEU A 13 5.42 16.72 0.54
N PHE A 14 4.85 17.19 1.66
CA PHE A 14 3.46 17.67 1.73
C PHE A 14 3.30 19.18 1.94
N ASN A 15 4.31 19.90 2.45
CA ASN A 15 4.16 21.32 2.79
C ASN A 15 4.91 22.26 1.83
N LYS A 16 4.18 23.20 1.24
CA LYS A 16 4.73 24.49 0.81
C LYS A 16 4.16 25.72 1.54
N SER A 17 3.14 25.59 2.39
CA SER A 17 2.50 26.79 3.01
C SER A 17 1.63 26.61 4.26
N ALA A 18 1.65 25.49 4.99
CA ALA A 18 0.77 25.30 6.17
C ALA A 18 1.45 25.64 7.51
N GLU A 19 0.70 26.21 8.47
CA GLU A 19 1.16 26.55 9.84
C GLU A 19 1.32 25.33 10.78
N LEU A 20 0.78 24.17 10.40
CA LEU A 20 0.88 22.90 11.12
C LEU A 20 1.32 21.78 10.15
N PRO A 21 2.09 20.80 10.62
CA PRO A 21 2.51 19.69 9.77
C PRO A 21 1.31 18.83 9.36
N ILE A 22 1.10 18.63 8.05
CA ILE A 22 0.06 17.74 7.51
C ILE A 22 0.27 16.30 7.98
N VAL A 23 1.53 15.89 8.16
CA VAL A 23 1.90 14.55 8.61
C VAL A 23 2.86 14.64 9.79
N THR A 24 2.66 13.80 10.80
CA THR A 24 3.58 13.65 11.93
C THR A 24 3.84 12.18 12.23
N ILE A 25 5.08 11.86 12.60
CA ILE A 25 5.45 10.58 13.18
C ILE A 25 5.96 10.83 14.59
N LYS A 26 5.32 10.19 15.57
CA LYS A 26 5.71 10.26 16.98
C LYS A 26 5.54 8.91 17.64
N ASN A 27 6.56 8.41 18.35
CA ASN A 27 6.53 7.10 19.00
C ASN A 27 6.10 5.96 18.04
N ASN A 28 6.64 5.94 16.82
CA ASN A 28 6.26 5.01 15.73
C ASN A 28 4.79 5.08 15.27
N VAL A 29 4.01 6.06 15.71
CA VAL A 29 2.67 6.30 15.17
C VAL A 29 2.77 7.30 14.03
N TYR A 30 2.34 6.90 12.84
CA TYR A 30 2.07 7.80 11.72
C TYR A 30 0.72 8.48 11.94
N THR A 31 0.63 9.78 11.67
CA THR A 31 -0.62 10.53 11.71
C THR A 31 -0.67 11.47 10.52
N ASN A 32 -1.74 11.37 9.73
CA ASN A 32 -2.10 12.33 8.71
C ASN A 32 -3.25 13.20 9.23
N HIS A 33 -2.95 14.46 9.57
CA HIS A 33 -3.89 15.40 10.18
C HIS A 33 -4.93 15.92 9.20
N LEU A 34 -4.64 15.89 7.90
CA LEU A 34 -5.59 16.30 6.86
C LEU A 34 -6.69 15.24 6.70
N LEU A 35 -6.30 13.97 6.71
CA LEU A 35 -7.22 12.85 6.54
C LEU A 35 -7.79 12.34 7.88
N GLY A 36 -7.31 12.83 9.02
CA GLY A 36 -7.76 12.34 10.33
C GLY A 36 -7.41 10.88 10.61
N ILE A 37 -6.36 10.33 9.98
CA ILE A 37 -5.96 8.92 10.16
C ILE A 37 -4.64 8.78 10.92
N SER A 38 -4.53 7.75 11.75
CA SER A 38 -3.27 7.31 12.33
C SER A 38 -3.15 5.80 12.40
N PHE A 39 -1.92 5.30 12.41
CA PHE A 39 -1.60 3.88 12.59
C PHE A 39 -0.17 3.72 13.11
N GLU A 40 0.12 2.57 13.71
CA GLU A 40 1.47 2.20 14.13
C GLU A 40 2.26 1.69 12.93
N ILE A 41 3.46 2.23 12.74
CA ILE A 41 4.44 1.70 11.79
C ILE A 41 5.03 0.43 12.42
N PRO A 42 4.98 -0.73 11.73
CA PRO A 42 5.56 -1.95 12.28
C PRO A 42 7.04 -1.80 12.64
N GLU A 43 7.49 -2.50 13.68
CA GLU A 43 8.87 -2.37 14.17
C GLU A 43 9.88 -2.80 13.11
N ASN A 44 10.96 -2.02 12.96
CA ASN A 44 12.00 -2.22 11.94
C ASN A 44 11.54 -2.01 10.49
N TRP A 45 10.39 -1.37 10.26
CA TRP A 45 9.98 -0.96 8.92
C TRP A 45 10.41 0.48 8.60
N TYR A 46 10.68 0.69 7.32
CA TYR A 46 11.14 1.94 6.75
C TYR A 46 10.05 2.60 5.91
N ILE A 47 10.14 3.93 5.81
CA ILE A 47 9.26 4.73 4.95
C ILE A 47 10.02 4.99 3.65
N VAL A 48 9.41 4.65 2.52
CA VAL A 48 9.98 4.90 1.19
C VAL A 48 9.39 6.19 0.64
N SER A 49 10.23 7.01 0.00
CA SER A 49 9.76 8.17 -0.73
C SER A 49 8.99 7.77 -1.98
N ILE A 50 7.92 8.49 -2.31
CA ILE A 50 7.16 8.28 -3.57
C ILE A 50 8.09 8.28 -4.79
N GLN A 51 9.04 9.22 -4.83
CA GLN A 51 10.01 9.34 -5.92
C GLN A 51 10.83 8.06 -6.09
N ARG A 52 11.22 7.44 -4.97
CA ARG A 52 12.00 6.21 -5.01
C ARG A 52 11.13 5.00 -5.32
N PHE A 53 9.93 4.92 -4.77
CA PHE A 53 8.94 3.91 -5.14
C PHE A 53 8.69 3.89 -6.66
N GLN A 54 8.49 5.07 -7.26
CA GLN A 54 8.35 5.22 -8.71
C GLN A 54 9.61 4.80 -9.49
N GLN A 55 10.81 5.09 -8.98
CA GLN A 55 12.07 4.67 -9.62
C GLN A 55 12.21 3.15 -9.65
N GLU A 56 11.89 2.47 -8.54
CA GLU A 56 11.98 1.01 -8.43
C GLU A 56 10.88 0.31 -9.22
N GLY A 57 9.64 0.83 -9.22
CA GLY A 57 8.54 0.31 -10.04
C GLY A 57 8.87 0.28 -11.55
N ARG A 58 9.72 1.18 -12.04
CA ARG A 58 10.19 1.17 -13.43
C ARG A 58 11.07 -0.04 -13.79
N LYS A 59 11.58 -0.78 -12.80
CA LYS A 59 12.37 -1.99 -13.03
C LYS A 59 11.51 -3.25 -13.14
N GLN A 60 10.26 -3.22 -12.66
CA GLN A 60 9.32 -4.36 -12.70
C GLN A 60 8.91 -4.75 -14.12
N LYS A 61 8.91 -6.04 -14.47
CA LYS A 61 8.38 -6.48 -15.77
C LYS A 61 6.88 -6.70 -15.69
N PHE A 62 6.15 -6.14 -16.63
CA PHE A 62 4.71 -6.36 -16.78
C PHE A 62 4.45 -7.49 -17.79
N ASN A 63 3.19 -7.91 -17.91
CA ASN A 63 2.79 -8.79 -19.00
C ASN A 63 3.11 -8.13 -20.36
N ASN A 64 3.44 -8.94 -21.37
CA ASN A 64 3.90 -8.50 -22.69
C ASN A 64 2.96 -7.49 -23.38
N GLN A 65 1.68 -7.49 -23.02
CA GLN A 65 0.67 -6.55 -23.54
C GLN A 65 0.78 -5.13 -22.95
N TYR A 66 1.47 -4.98 -21.82
CA TYR A 66 1.52 -3.75 -21.04
C TYR A 66 2.93 -3.19 -20.87
N GLU A 67 3.98 -3.96 -21.21
CA GLU A 67 5.37 -3.49 -21.09
C GLU A 67 5.65 -2.22 -21.92
N ASN A 68 4.95 -2.06 -23.05
CA ASN A 68 5.06 -0.88 -23.92
C ASN A 68 4.37 0.38 -23.37
N ILE A 69 3.45 0.24 -22.40
CA ILE A 69 2.74 1.35 -21.74
C ILE A 69 3.10 1.49 -20.25
N LYS A 70 4.10 0.72 -19.79
CA LYS A 70 4.57 0.67 -18.41
C LYS A 70 4.82 2.05 -17.77
N HIS A 71 5.41 2.98 -18.53
CA HIS A 71 5.68 4.31 -18.00
C HIS A 71 4.38 5.08 -17.72
N GLU A 72 3.40 4.97 -18.61
CA GLU A 72 2.09 5.61 -18.50
C GLU A 72 1.30 4.95 -17.36
N LEU A 73 1.38 3.64 -17.20
CA LEU A 73 0.77 2.92 -16.09
C LEU A 73 1.35 3.34 -14.73
N ILE A 74 2.67 3.46 -14.59
CA ILE A 74 3.30 3.93 -13.34
C ILE A 74 2.91 5.38 -13.00
N GLU A 75 2.63 6.20 -14.01
CA GLU A 75 2.10 7.57 -13.79
C GLU A 75 0.59 7.57 -13.50
N LEU A 76 -0.15 6.56 -13.96
CA LEU A 76 -1.59 6.39 -13.75
C LEU A 76 -1.94 5.74 -12.41
N PHE A 77 -1.10 4.82 -11.93
CA PHE A 77 -1.19 4.29 -10.57
C PHE A 77 -0.89 5.44 -9.62
N ASP A 78 -1.95 6.03 -9.07
CA ASP A 78 -1.84 7.15 -8.14
C ASP A 78 -0.79 6.84 -7.08
N SER A 79 0.11 7.80 -6.88
CA SER A 79 1.25 7.57 -6.00
C SER A 79 0.74 7.39 -4.57
N PRO A 80 1.07 6.26 -3.90
CA PRO A 80 0.59 6.03 -2.55
C PRO A 80 1.02 7.19 -1.66
N ILE A 81 0.13 7.59 -0.74
CA ILE A 81 0.41 8.62 0.26
C ILE A 81 1.66 8.23 1.06
N ILE A 82 1.78 6.94 1.38
CA ILE A 82 2.94 6.39 2.07
C ILE A 82 3.16 4.93 1.70
N VAL A 83 4.43 4.56 1.63
CA VAL A 83 4.90 3.18 1.48
C VAL A 83 5.75 2.83 2.69
N LEU A 84 5.36 1.79 3.40
CA LEU A 84 6.14 1.18 4.47
C LEU A 84 6.72 -0.14 3.96
N THR A 85 7.99 -0.43 4.24
CA THR A 85 8.61 -1.67 3.80
C THR A 85 9.66 -2.17 4.78
N LYS A 86 9.91 -3.48 4.82
CA LYS A 86 11.08 -4.04 5.48
C LYS A 86 12.39 -3.81 4.71
N LEU A 87 12.32 -3.38 3.45
CA LEU A 87 13.50 -3.08 2.65
C LEU A 87 14.33 -1.97 3.29
N ASP A 88 15.50 -2.34 3.78
CA ASP A 88 16.55 -1.42 4.16
C ASP A 88 17.45 -1.17 2.95
N ILE A 89 17.52 0.05 2.44
CA ILE A 89 18.36 0.36 1.26
C ILE A 89 19.85 0.24 1.55
N ASP A 90 20.24 0.47 2.79
CA ASP A 90 21.63 0.49 3.17
C ASP A 90 22.14 -0.92 3.53
N ASN A 91 21.29 -1.94 3.38
CA ASN A 91 21.57 -3.34 3.69
C ASN A 91 21.17 -4.25 2.52
N ASP A 92 22.14 -5.01 2.00
CA ASP A 92 22.00 -5.94 0.88
C ASP A 92 21.29 -7.25 1.27
N GLU A 93 20.93 -7.43 2.55
CA GLU A 93 20.22 -8.62 3.07
C GLU A 93 18.91 -8.93 2.33
N TYR A 94 18.27 -7.93 1.73
CA TYR A 94 16.99 -8.07 1.02
C TYR A 94 17.13 -8.04 -0.51
N ASP A 95 18.35 -7.97 -1.04
CA ASP A 95 18.60 -7.98 -2.48
C ASP A 95 18.13 -9.30 -3.10
N GLY A 96 17.37 -9.21 -4.19
CA GLY A 96 16.79 -10.38 -4.86
C GLY A 96 15.65 -11.04 -4.07
N LEU A 97 15.00 -10.34 -3.13
CA LEU A 97 13.82 -10.81 -2.41
C LEU A 97 12.65 -9.83 -2.58
N VAL A 98 11.43 -10.36 -2.57
CA VAL A 98 10.21 -9.55 -2.47
C VAL A 98 10.08 -9.08 -1.03
N SER A 99 10.35 -7.79 -0.83
CA SER A 99 10.28 -7.19 0.49
C SER A 99 8.84 -6.94 0.93
N PRO A 100 8.46 -7.33 2.16
CA PRO A 100 7.15 -7.03 2.70
C PRO A 100 6.87 -5.54 2.68
N THR A 101 5.67 -5.16 2.21
CA THR A 101 5.31 -3.77 1.96
C THR A 101 3.87 -3.50 2.38
N ILE A 102 3.60 -2.31 2.89
CA ILE A 102 2.28 -1.73 3.13
C ILE A 102 2.23 -0.43 2.34
N ASN A 103 1.30 -0.31 1.39
CA ASN A 103 1.00 0.95 0.74
C ASN A 103 -0.31 1.48 1.30
N PHE A 104 -0.38 2.80 1.47
CA PHE A 104 -1.61 3.50 1.80
C PHE A 104 -1.92 4.54 0.72
N SER A 105 -3.11 4.43 0.12
CA SER A 105 -3.68 5.39 -0.82
C SER A 105 -5.10 5.76 -0.42
N VAL A 106 -5.63 6.82 -1.05
CA VAL A 106 -7.00 7.27 -0.84
C VAL A 106 -7.62 7.60 -2.17
N ASP A 107 -8.90 7.28 -2.29
CA ASP A 107 -9.72 7.59 -3.44
C ASP A 107 -10.86 8.48 -2.98
N LEU A 108 -11.07 9.60 -3.68
CA LEU A 108 -12.13 10.53 -3.36
C LEU A 108 -13.46 10.00 -3.92
N LYS A 109 -14.53 10.06 -3.12
CA LYS A 109 -15.88 9.63 -3.51
C LYS A 109 -16.56 10.65 -4.40
N GLU A 110 -15.99 10.87 -5.57
CA GLU A 110 -16.54 11.72 -6.63
C GLU A 110 -16.85 10.89 -7.88
N ASN A 111 -17.72 11.42 -8.73
CA ASN A 111 -18.08 10.80 -10.01
C ASN A 111 -18.64 9.37 -9.82
N GLU A 112 -17.91 8.35 -10.27
CA GLU A 112 -18.35 6.95 -10.22
C GLU A 112 -18.36 6.36 -8.80
N TYR A 113 -17.66 6.99 -7.86
CA TYR A 113 -17.58 6.54 -6.47
C TYR A 113 -18.57 7.22 -5.51
N GLU A 114 -19.32 8.23 -5.97
CA GLU A 114 -20.18 9.05 -5.10
C GLU A 114 -21.28 8.24 -4.40
N GLU A 115 -21.90 7.29 -5.11
CA GLU A 115 -22.97 6.43 -4.58
C GLU A 115 -22.50 4.99 -4.27
N MET A 116 -21.22 4.71 -4.52
CA MET A 116 -20.66 3.37 -4.38
C MET A 116 -20.56 2.99 -2.90
N LYS A 117 -20.90 1.74 -2.57
CA LYS A 117 -20.70 1.19 -1.22
C LYS A 117 -19.33 0.55 -1.10
N LEU A 118 -18.84 0.40 0.13
CA LEU A 118 -17.55 -0.23 0.39
C LEU A 118 -17.37 -1.59 -0.28
N PHE A 119 -18.39 -2.45 -0.22
CA PHE A 119 -18.31 -3.77 -0.85
C PHE A 119 -18.21 -3.67 -2.38
N GLU A 120 -18.90 -2.71 -3.00
CA GLU A 120 -18.83 -2.49 -4.45
C GLU A 120 -17.45 -1.98 -4.83
N TYR A 121 -16.95 -1.00 -4.08
CA TYR A 121 -15.59 -0.46 -4.22
C TYR A 121 -14.51 -1.54 -4.08
N ALA A 122 -14.56 -2.34 -3.03
CA ALA A 122 -13.61 -3.43 -2.84
C ALA A 122 -13.71 -4.53 -3.90
N ASN A 123 -14.85 -4.68 -4.59
CA ASN A 123 -14.95 -5.62 -5.71
C ASN A 123 -14.37 -5.07 -7.01
N GLU A 124 -13.98 -3.80 -7.10
CA GLU A 124 -13.29 -3.31 -8.29
C GLU A 124 -11.93 -3.98 -8.49
N ILE A 125 -11.32 -4.55 -7.44
CA ILE A 125 -10.12 -5.39 -7.59
C ILE A 125 -10.42 -6.80 -8.12
N ASP A 126 -11.69 -7.20 -8.20
CA ASP A 126 -12.12 -8.47 -8.79
C ASP A 126 -12.16 -8.36 -10.32
N ILE A 127 -10.97 -8.25 -10.90
CA ILE A 127 -10.73 -8.08 -12.33
C ILE A 127 -10.42 -9.45 -12.94
N GLU A 128 -10.97 -9.73 -14.12
CA GLU A 128 -10.64 -10.94 -14.88
C GLU A 128 -9.15 -11.00 -15.22
N GLU A 129 -8.55 -12.19 -15.27
CA GLU A 129 -7.09 -12.35 -15.42
C GLU A 129 -6.55 -11.68 -16.70
N ASP A 130 -7.33 -11.64 -17.77
CA ASP A 130 -6.97 -11.01 -19.05
C ASP A 130 -7.08 -9.49 -19.03
N GLU A 131 -7.79 -8.92 -18.07
CA GLU A 131 -7.89 -7.48 -17.82
C GLU A 131 -6.95 -7.02 -16.69
N CYS A 132 -6.36 -7.97 -15.94
CA CYS A 132 -5.46 -7.68 -14.84
C CYS A 132 -4.00 -7.49 -15.29
N LEU A 133 -3.38 -6.42 -14.79
CA LEU A 133 -1.96 -6.12 -15.03
C LEU A 133 -1.02 -7.09 -14.30
N LEU A 134 -1.48 -7.65 -13.17
CA LEU A 134 -0.73 -8.61 -12.36
C LEU A 134 -0.92 -10.02 -12.94
N LYS A 135 0.19 -10.68 -13.28
CA LYS A 135 0.15 -12.03 -13.88
C LYS A 135 -0.41 -13.05 -12.89
N LYS A 136 -1.29 -13.93 -13.36
CA LYS A 136 -1.93 -14.97 -12.54
C LYS A 136 -2.59 -14.40 -11.27
N PHE A 137 -3.10 -13.17 -11.36
CA PHE A 137 -3.82 -12.56 -10.26
C PHE A 137 -5.04 -13.39 -9.92
N LYS A 138 -5.26 -13.58 -8.62
CA LYS A 138 -6.39 -14.36 -8.13
C LYS A 138 -6.79 -13.90 -6.74
N ILE A 139 -8.07 -13.60 -6.57
CA ILE A 139 -8.65 -13.42 -5.24
C ILE A 139 -8.84 -14.80 -4.60
N ASN A 140 -8.12 -15.03 -3.51
CA ASN A 140 -8.20 -16.25 -2.73
C ASN A 140 -9.38 -16.22 -1.75
N LYS A 141 -9.66 -15.04 -1.19
CA LYS A 141 -10.74 -14.84 -0.22
C LYS A 141 -11.28 -13.42 -0.28
N LYS A 142 -12.59 -13.31 -0.42
CA LYS A 142 -13.34 -12.08 -0.18
C LYS A 142 -13.78 -12.04 1.28
N GLY A 143 -13.38 -11.01 2.01
CA GLY A 143 -13.83 -10.78 3.38
C GLY A 143 -15.26 -10.28 3.44
N ASP A 144 -15.85 -10.38 4.63
CA ASP A 144 -17.10 -9.71 4.96
C ASP A 144 -16.80 -8.29 5.46
N VAL A 145 -17.76 -7.38 5.28
CA VAL A 145 -17.68 -6.03 5.88
C VAL A 145 -17.71 -6.15 7.40
N PHE A 146 -16.81 -5.44 8.07
CA PHE A 146 -16.76 -5.34 9.54
C PHE A 146 -16.60 -3.89 9.97
N GLU A 147 -17.10 -3.56 11.17
CA GLU A 147 -17.03 -2.19 11.69
C GLU A 147 -15.86 -2.03 12.67
N LYS A 148 -15.14 -0.90 12.54
CA LYS A 148 -14.09 -0.47 13.49
C LYS A 148 -14.07 1.05 13.55
N ASP A 149 -14.04 1.61 14.77
CA ASP A 149 -14.03 3.06 14.99
C ASP A 149 -15.17 3.81 14.22
N ASN A 150 -16.38 3.23 14.19
CA ASN A 150 -17.57 3.71 13.46
C ASN A 150 -17.40 3.81 11.93
N SER A 151 -16.41 3.13 11.36
CA SER A 151 -16.21 3.04 9.92
C SER A 151 -16.29 1.59 9.47
N GLU A 152 -16.75 1.37 8.24
CA GLU A 152 -16.79 0.04 7.63
C GLU A 152 -15.42 -0.29 7.03
N PHE A 153 -15.01 -1.55 7.16
CA PHE A 153 -13.79 -2.10 6.61
C PHE A 153 -14.09 -3.43 5.91
N ILE A 154 -13.27 -3.76 4.91
CA ILE A 154 -13.31 -5.05 4.22
C ILE A 154 -11.90 -5.46 3.80
N LEU A 155 -11.56 -6.73 3.98
CA LEU A 155 -10.23 -7.27 3.67
C LEU A 155 -10.34 -8.38 2.63
N PHE A 156 -9.71 -8.20 1.48
CA PHE A 156 -9.60 -9.22 0.44
C PHE A 156 -8.18 -9.77 0.41
N ASP A 157 -8.04 -11.10 0.39
CA ASP A 157 -6.76 -11.78 0.25
C ASP A 157 -6.64 -12.33 -1.16
N SER A 158 -5.52 -12.02 -1.81
CA SER A 158 -5.23 -12.37 -3.20
C SER A 158 -3.78 -12.83 -3.35
N GLU A 159 -3.44 -13.29 -4.54
CA GLU A 159 -2.07 -13.64 -4.91
C GLU A 159 -1.81 -13.26 -6.37
N TYR A 160 -0.54 -13.04 -6.71
CA TYR A 160 -0.10 -12.88 -8.08
C TYR A 160 1.33 -13.38 -8.28
N LEU A 161 1.69 -13.64 -9.53
CA LEU A 161 3.06 -14.02 -9.91
C LEU A 161 3.90 -12.77 -10.15
N PHE A 162 4.93 -12.59 -9.33
CA PHE A 162 5.88 -11.49 -9.46
C PHE A 162 7.14 -11.94 -10.21
N GLU A 163 7.57 -11.11 -11.16
CA GLU A 163 8.73 -11.34 -12.02
C GLU A 163 9.63 -10.11 -12.00
N HIS A 164 10.92 -10.31 -11.71
CA HIS A 164 11.92 -9.24 -11.69
C HIS A 164 13.26 -9.76 -12.18
N ASP A 165 14.09 -8.90 -12.77
CA ASP A 165 15.41 -9.28 -13.33
C ASP A 165 16.41 -9.75 -12.27
N GLU A 166 16.19 -9.37 -11.02
CA GLU A 166 17.05 -9.71 -9.88
C GLU A 166 16.57 -10.97 -9.13
N LEU A 167 15.45 -11.56 -9.55
CA LEU A 167 14.97 -12.84 -9.01
C LEU A 167 15.50 -14.01 -9.83
N GLU A 168 15.92 -15.08 -9.15
CA GLU A 168 16.34 -16.32 -9.82
C GLU A 168 15.18 -16.96 -10.60
N GLU A 169 13.96 -16.90 -10.03
CA GLU A 169 12.73 -17.35 -10.65
C GLU A 169 11.54 -16.48 -10.23
N ALA A 170 10.46 -16.55 -11.00
CA ALA A 170 9.21 -15.88 -10.67
C ALA A 170 8.63 -16.46 -9.37
N VAL A 171 8.14 -15.59 -8.48
CA VAL A 171 7.62 -16.00 -7.17
C VAL A 171 6.15 -15.61 -7.02
N MET A 172 5.38 -16.44 -6.33
CA MET A 172 4.03 -16.06 -5.92
C MET A 172 4.12 -15.10 -4.73
N VAL A 173 3.45 -13.97 -4.84
CA VAL A 173 3.35 -12.93 -3.82
C VAL A 173 1.94 -12.96 -3.26
N GLU A 174 1.84 -12.99 -1.93
CA GLU A 174 0.58 -12.78 -1.24
C GLU A 174 0.27 -11.28 -1.20
N PHE A 175 -0.94 -10.92 -1.61
CA PHE A 175 -1.41 -9.54 -1.73
C PHE A 175 -2.77 -9.40 -1.05
N SER A 176 -2.82 -8.67 0.07
CA SER A 176 -4.07 -8.39 0.77
C SER A 176 -4.41 -6.91 0.64
N VAL A 177 -5.69 -6.60 0.41
CA VAL A 177 -6.20 -5.22 0.33
C VAL A 177 -7.23 -5.02 1.41
N LEU A 178 -6.94 -4.11 2.34
CA LEU A 178 -7.91 -3.61 3.30
C LEU A 178 -8.48 -2.29 2.77
N ASN A 179 -9.77 -2.27 2.48
CA ASN A 179 -10.48 -1.04 2.14
C ASN A 179 -11.31 -0.56 3.32
N ALA A 180 -11.46 0.75 3.45
CA ALA A 180 -12.35 1.37 4.43
C ALA A 180 -13.19 2.47 3.82
N ASP A 181 -14.44 2.56 4.24
CA ASP A 181 -15.33 3.68 3.92
C ASP A 181 -15.18 4.75 4.99
N TYR A 182 -14.68 5.93 4.61
CA TYR A 182 -14.38 7.00 5.55
C TYR A 182 -14.69 8.40 5.00
N ASN A 183 -15.80 8.99 5.47
CA ASN A 183 -16.29 10.30 5.02
C ASN A 183 -16.40 10.37 3.49
N ASP A 184 -15.73 11.35 2.88
CA ASP A 184 -15.71 11.58 1.42
C ASP A 184 -14.65 10.71 0.71
N PHE A 185 -14.06 9.73 1.38
CA PHE A 185 -12.97 8.91 0.85
C PHE A 185 -13.23 7.42 0.99
N PHE A 186 -12.68 6.66 0.05
CA PHE A 186 -12.26 5.29 0.31
C PHE A 186 -10.78 5.27 0.67
N LEU A 187 -10.43 4.50 1.68
CA LEU A 187 -9.05 4.25 2.07
C LEU A 187 -8.63 2.90 1.53
N ASP A 188 -7.42 2.80 0.97
CA ASP A 188 -6.85 1.55 0.49
C ASP A 188 -5.51 1.29 1.18
N PHE A 189 -5.42 0.12 1.83
CA PHE A 189 -4.19 -0.41 2.36
C PHE A 189 -3.88 -1.73 1.66
N SER A 190 -2.95 -1.68 0.71
CA SER A 190 -2.41 -2.89 0.09
C SER A 190 -1.18 -3.39 0.84
N MET A 191 -1.15 -4.69 1.10
CA MET A 191 -0.14 -5.35 1.91
C MET A 191 0.41 -6.53 1.11
N THR A 192 1.73 -6.54 0.87
CA THR A 192 2.41 -7.62 0.14
C THR A 192 3.44 -8.32 0.99
N GLN A 193 3.52 -9.63 0.85
CA GLN A 193 4.56 -10.46 1.44
C GLN A 193 4.92 -11.63 0.49
N CYS A 194 6.01 -12.33 0.79
CA CYS A 194 6.38 -13.53 0.05
C CYS A 194 6.87 -14.62 0.99
N LYS A 195 5.96 -15.49 1.43
CA LYS A 195 6.28 -16.58 2.35
C LYS A 195 7.29 -17.57 1.79
N LEU A 196 7.25 -17.79 0.47
CA LEU A 196 8.20 -18.68 -0.23
C LEU A 196 9.66 -18.22 -0.07
N GLN A 197 9.88 -16.91 0.09
CA GLN A 197 11.19 -16.31 0.30
C GLN A 197 11.50 -16.06 1.80
N GLY A 198 10.71 -16.63 2.71
CA GLY A 198 10.88 -16.43 4.15
C GLY A 198 10.52 -15.03 4.63
N GLN A 199 9.79 -14.26 3.82
CA GLN A 199 9.37 -12.88 4.12
C GLN A 199 7.94 -12.85 4.68
N ASP A 200 7.68 -13.67 5.70
CA ASP A 200 6.36 -13.74 6.36
C ASP A 200 6.19 -12.58 7.36
N THR A 201 5.07 -11.88 7.26
CA THR A 201 4.73 -10.70 8.08
C THR A 201 3.26 -10.68 8.51
N GLU A 202 2.62 -11.85 8.64
CA GLU A 202 1.22 -11.93 9.07
C GLU A 202 0.96 -11.26 10.42
N GLU A 203 1.86 -11.42 11.40
CA GLU A 203 1.70 -10.82 12.72
C GLU A 203 1.79 -9.28 12.65
N GLU A 204 2.74 -8.76 11.88
CA GLU A 204 2.91 -7.33 11.66
C GLU A 204 1.72 -6.72 10.91
N PHE A 205 1.18 -7.39 9.89
CA PHE A 205 -0.02 -6.94 9.18
C PHE A 205 -1.24 -6.91 10.10
N ASN A 206 -1.45 -7.96 10.89
CA ASN A 206 -2.55 -7.98 11.85
C ASN A 206 -2.40 -6.87 12.91
N SER A 207 -1.18 -6.64 13.40
CA SER A 207 -0.90 -5.54 14.33
C SER A 207 -1.17 -4.18 13.69
N PHE A 208 -0.71 -3.97 12.46
CA PHE A 208 -0.95 -2.77 11.67
C PHE A 208 -2.46 -2.49 11.50
N ILE A 209 -3.23 -3.45 11.00
CA ILE A 209 -4.69 -3.32 10.78
C ILE A 209 -5.41 -2.93 12.09
N ASN A 210 -5.04 -3.57 13.19
CA ASN A 210 -5.61 -3.28 14.51
C ASN A 210 -5.24 -1.89 15.02
N SER A 211 -4.04 -1.39 14.67
CA SER A 211 -3.55 -0.07 15.08
C SER A 211 -4.21 1.11 14.34
N ILE A 212 -4.84 0.88 13.19
CA ILE A 212 -5.50 1.95 12.41
C ILE A 212 -6.54 2.65 13.30
N LYS A 213 -6.53 3.98 13.29
CA LYS A 213 -7.46 4.84 14.01
C LYS A 213 -7.95 5.92 13.05
N LEU A 214 -9.27 6.01 12.91
CA LEU A 214 -9.95 7.04 12.13
C LEU A 214 -10.55 8.04 13.12
N ASN A 215 -9.97 9.24 13.16
CA ASN A 215 -10.32 10.30 14.09
C ASN A 215 -11.27 11.27 13.39
N ILE A 216 -12.53 11.26 13.84
CA ILE A 216 -13.61 12.20 13.46
C ILE A 216 -13.31 13.59 14.03
#